data_AF-S7XPC6-F1
#
_entry.id   AF-S7XPC6-F1
#
_cell.length_a   1.000
_cell.length_b   1.000
_cell.length_c   1.000
_cell.angle_alpha   90.00
_cell.angle_beta   90.00
_cell.angle_gamma   90.00
#
_symmetry.space_group_name_H-M   'P 1'
#
loop_
_entity.id
_entity.type
_entity.pdbx_description
1 polymer ?
#
loop_
_entity_poly.entity_id
_entity_poly.type
_entity_poly.pdbx_seq_one_letter_code
_entity_poly.pdbx_strand_id
1 'polypeptide(L)'
;MQDLGITGLYLCPIFESTSNHKYNTTDYFEIDRHFGDKESFRELVEQVHQRGLKIMLDAVFNHIGSQSPQWQDVVENGEQSAYKDWFHIQQFPVTTDKLANKRDLPYHAFGFEAICLS
;
A
#
# COMPACT_ATOMS: atom_id res chain seq x y z
N MET A 1 -22.71 9.62 14.71
CA MET A 1 -22.73 8.67 13.56
C MET A 1 -24.09 7.98 13.44
N GLN A 2 -24.61 7.36 14.49
CA GLN A 2 -25.90 6.62 14.42
C GLN A 2 -27.09 7.53 14.09
N ASP A 3 -27.10 8.78 14.57
CA ASP A 3 -28.17 9.74 14.26
C ASP A 3 -28.25 10.13 12.76
N LEU A 4 -27.18 9.86 12.00
CA LEU A 4 -27.15 10.08 10.55
C LEU A 4 -27.80 8.93 9.77
N GLY A 5 -28.08 7.79 10.42
CA GLY A 5 -28.70 6.61 9.78
C GLY A 5 -27.75 5.77 8.93
N ILE A 6 -26.43 5.96 9.04
CA ILE A 6 -25.44 5.15 8.31
C ILE A 6 -25.43 3.70 8.81
N THR A 7 -25.08 2.77 7.93
CA THR A 7 -25.01 1.32 8.23
C THR A 7 -23.58 0.76 8.13
N GLY A 8 -22.61 1.60 7.76
CA GLY A 8 -21.22 1.19 7.70
C GLY A 8 -20.24 2.34 7.52
N LEU A 9 -18.98 2.01 7.69
CA LEU A 9 -17.82 2.88 7.53
C LEU A 9 -16.94 2.31 6.43
N TYR A 10 -16.54 3.17 5.49
CA TYR A 10 -15.49 2.88 4.54
C TYR A 10 -14.24 3.65 4.95
N LEU A 11 -13.15 2.94 5.20
CA LEU A 11 -11.88 3.54 5.59
C LEU A 11 -10.96 3.60 4.37
N CYS A 12 -10.40 4.78 4.12
CA CYS A 12 -9.21 4.92 3.28
C CYS A 12 -8.08 4.00 3.79
N PRO A 13 -7.00 3.76 3.01
CA PRO A 13 -5.98 2.78 3.38
C PRO A 13 -5.40 3.04 4.77
N ILE A 14 -5.35 1.97 5.59
CA ILE A 14 -4.89 2.02 6.99
C ILE A 14 -3.62 1.19 7.24
N PHE A 15 -3.12 0.51 6.20
CA PHE A 15 -1.92 -0.32 6.30
C PHE A 15 -0.65 0.53 6.30
N GLU A 16 0.43 0.01 6.89
CA GLU A 16 1.69 0.73 7.06
C GLU A 16 2.19 1.28 5.72
N SER A 17 2.54 2.57 5.72
CA SER A 17 3.04 3.27 4.55
C SER A 17 3.83 4.52 4.93
N THR A 18 4.73 4.95 4.03
CA THR A 18 5.59 6.12 4.25
C THR A 18 4.91 7.47 3.99
N SER A 19 3.70 7.50 3.40
CA SER A 19 2.99 8.74 3.10
C SER A 19 1.84 9.00 4.06
N ASN A 20 1.25 10.20 4.00
CA ASN A 20 0.04 10.51 4.76
C ASN A 20 -1.21 9.76 4.22
N HIS A 21 -1.32 9.60 2.89
CA HIS A 21 -2.49 9.01 2.23
C HIS A 21 -2.49 7.47 2.20
N LYS A 22 -1.34 6.84 2.48
CA LYS A 22 -1.17 5.39 2.67
C LYS A 22 -1.39 4.49 1.45
N TYR A 23 -1.61 5.06 0.26
CA TYR A 23 -1.74 4.30 -1.00
C TYR A 23 -0.42 3.64 -1.46
N ASN A 24 0.72 4.10 -0.98
CA ASN A 24 2.02 3.48 -1.20
C ASN A 24 2.35 2.51 -0.05
N THR A 25 1.59 1.42 0.04
CA THR A 25 1.69 0.43 1.13
C THR A 25 3.07 -0.21 1.20
N THR A 26 3.64 -0.31 2.40
CA THR A 26 4.91 -1.02 2.65
C THR A 26 4.69 -2.37 3.32
N ASP A 27 3.64 -2.51 4.11
CA ASP A 27 3.25 -3.78 4.73
C ASP A 27 1.72 -3.88 4.86
N TYR A 28 1.10 -4.86 4.18
CA TYR A 28 -0.35 -5.10 4.21
C TYR A 28 -0.82 -5.80 5.50
N PHE A 29 0.10 -6.35 6.30
CA PHE A 29 -0.23 -7.12 7.50
C PHE A 29 -0.17 -6.30 8.79
N GLU A 30 0.32 -5.07 8.71
CA GLU A 30 0.43 -4.17 9.84
C GLU A 30 -0.44 -2.91 9.64
N ILE A 31 -1.08 -2.48 10.72
CA ILE A 31 -1.76 -1.19 10.78
C ILE A 31 -0.71 -0.10 10.88
N ASP A 32 -0.90 0.98 10.14
CA ASP A 32 0.04 2.09 10.20
C ASP A 32 0.16 2.63 11.62
N ARG A 33 1.40 2.77 12.10
CA ARG A 33 1.70 3.22 13.47
C ARG A 33 1.02 4.53 13.87
N HIS A 34 0.69 5.40 12.91
CA HIS A 34 0.02 6.68 13.18
C HIS A 34 -1.48 6.50 13.47
N PHE A 35 -2.06 5.36 13.11
CA PHE A 35 -3.45 4.99 13.37
C PHE A 35 -3.61 4.03 14.55
N GLY A 36 -2.50 3.51 15.07
CA GLY A 36 -2.46 2.62 16.23
C GLY A 36 -1.81 1.29 15.88
N ASP A 37 -2.41 0.20 16.34
CA ASP A 37 -1.96 -1.17 16.10
C ASP A 37 -3.15 -2.09 15.78
N LYS A 38 -2.85 -3.38 15.59
CA LYS A 38 -3.86 -4.40 15.31
C LYS A 38 -4.88 -4.57 16.43
N GLU A 39 -4.49 -4.39 17.69
CA GLU A 39 -5.40 -4.48 18.82
C GLU A 39 -6.38 -3.30 18.85
N SER A 40 -5.86 -2.09 18.66
CA SER A 40 -6.68 -0.87 18.53
C SER A 40 -7.65 -0.97 17.35
N PHE A 41 -7.21 -1.53 16.22
CA PHE A 41 -8.08 -1.77 15.08
C PHE A 41 -9.14 -2.85 15.37
N ARG A 42 -8.78 -3.93 16.07
CA ARG A 42 -9.74 -4.96 16.52
C ARG A 42 -10.80 -4.36 17.44
N GLU A 43 -10.40 -3.53 18.40
CA GLU A 43 -11.32 -2.83 19.30
C GLU A 43 -12.27 -1.91 18.52
N LEU A 44 -11.77 -1.15 17.54
CA LEU A 44 -12.61 -0.35 16.65
C LEU A 44 -13.64 -1.21 15.92
N VAL A 45 -13.22 -2.32 15.32
CA VAL A 45 -14.12 -3.25 14.61
C VAL A 45 -15.21 -3.78 15.53
N GLU A 46 -14.85 -4.24 16.73
CA GLU A 46 -15.79 -4.73 17.74
C GLU A 46 -16.82 -3.66 18.12
N GLN A 47 -16.36 -2.45 18.41
CA GLN A 47 -17.21 -1.32 18.77
C GLN A 47 -18.16 -0.92 17.64
N VAL A 48 -17.69 -0.92 16.39
CA VAL A 48 -18.52 -0.61 15.22
C VAL A 48 -19.57 -1.71 15.01
N HIS A 49 -19.18 -2.99 15.12
CA HIS A 49 -20.12 -4.11 14.99
C HIS A 49 -21.18 -4.16 16.10
N GLN A 50 -20.82 -3.85 17.36
CA GLN A 50 -21.79 -3.74 18.47
C GLN A 50 -22.87 -2.69 18.21
N ARG A 51 -22.56 -1.70 17.38
CA ARG A 51 -23.48 -0.62 16.96
C ARG A 51 -24.32 -0.98 15.73
N GLY A 52 -24.23 -2.22 15.24
CA GLY A 52 -24.93 -2.70 14.05
C GLY A 52 -24.34 -2.21 12.72
N LEU A 53 -23.18 -1.55 12.75
CA LEU A 53 -22.49 -1.01 11.59
C LEU A 53 -21.52 -2.05 11.01
N LYS A 54 -21.14 -1.89 9.74
CA LYS A 54 -20.07 -2.67 9.07
C LYS A 54 -18.83 -1.83 8.80
N ILE A 55 -17.67 -2.48 8.67
CA ILE A 55 -16.43 -1.83 8.23
C ILE A 55 -16.02 -2.42 6.88
N MET A 56 -15.64 -1.55 5.95
CA MET A 56 -15.00 -1.88 4.70
C MET A 56 -13.65 -1.16 4.61
N LEU A 57 -12.62 -1.91 4.25
CA LEU A 57 -11.26 -1.39 4.09
C LEU A 57 -10.96 -1.16 2.62
N ASP A 58 -10.27 -0.06 2.34
CA ASP A 58 -9.61 0.15 1.06
C ASP A 58 -8.30 -0.65 1.01
N ALA A 59 -8.22 -1.59 0.08
CA ALA A 59 -7.06 -2.45 -0.11
C ALA A 59 -6.43 -2.19 -1.48
N VAL A 60 -5.25 -1.59 -1.46
CA VAL A 60 -4.54 -1.15 -2.67
C VAL A 60 -3.71 -2.29 -3.23
N PHE A 61 -4.32 -3.15 -4.04
CA PHE A 61 -3.66 -4.34 -4.59
C PHE A 61 -3.04 -4.16 -5.99
N ASN A 62 -3.35 -3.06 -6.67
CA ASN A 62 -2.86 -2.80 -8.03
C ASN A 62 -1.38 -2.36 -8.06
N HIS A 63 -0.86 -1.88 -6.94
CA HIS A 63 0.51 -1.41 -6.82
C HIS A 63 0.94 -1.47 -5.35
N ILE A 64 2.24 -1.47 -5.13
CA ILE A 64 2.85 -1.42 -3.80
C ILE A 64 3.83 -0.24 -3.69
N GLY A 65 4.09 0.23 -2.47
CA GLY A 65 5.08 1.28 -2.23
C GLY A 65 6.49 0.86 -2.63
N SER A 66 7.28 1.80 -3.15
CA SER A 66 8.68 1.55 -3.49
C SER A 66 9.52 1.14 -2.29
N GLN A 67 9.10 1.47 -1.06
CA GLN A 67 9.81 1.08 0.16
C GLN A 67 9.39 -0.30 0.69
N SER A 68 8.54 -1.04 -0.03
CA SER A 68 8.16 -2.39 0.34
C SER A 68 9.36 -3.37 0.25
N PRO A 69 9.41 -4.39 1.12
CA PRO A 69 10.47 -5.40 1.07
C PRO A 69 10.58 -6.08 -0.30
N GLN A 70 9.45 -6.33 -0.97
CA GLN A 70 9.39 -7.00 -2.27
C GLN A 70 10.02 -6.15 -3.37
N TRP A 71 9.73 -4.84 -3.40
CA TRP A 71 10.37 -3.96 -4.37
C TRP A 71 11.85 -3.75 -4.07
N GLN A 72 12.22 -3.61 -2.80
CA GLN A 72 13.63 -3.45 -2.42
C GLN A 72 14.47 -4.69 -2.78
N ASP A 73 13.92 -5.90 -2.65
CA ASP A 73 14.56 -7.13 -3.11
C ASP A 73 14.80 -7.13 -4.63
N VAL A 74 13.86 -6.62 -5.43
CA VAL A 74 14.04 -6.43 -6.87
C VAL A 74 15.14 -5.41 -7.19
N VAL A 75 15.21 -4.31 -6.44
CA VAL A 75 16.26 -3.30 -6.62
C VAL A 75 17.64 -3.86 -6.30
N GLU A 76 17.76 -4.68 -5.25
CA GLU A 76 19.03 -5.27 -4.82
C GLU A 76 19.45 -6.45 -5.70
N ASN A 77 18.53 -7.37 -6.01
CA ASN A 77 18.83 -8.66 -6.64
C ASN A 77 18.49 -8.73 -8.13
N GLY A 78 17.76 -7.75 -8.67
CA GLY A 78 17.40 -7.66 -10.08
C GLY A 78 16.78 -8.96 -10.62
N GLU A 79 17.37 -9.52 -11.67
CA GLU A 79 16.90 -10.77 -12.31
C GLU A 79 16.92 -12.01 -11.39
N GLN A 80 17.65 -11.93 -10.28
CA GLN A 80 17.75 -12.99 -9.26
C GLN A 80 16.73 -12.82 -8.13
N SER A 81 15.98 -11.71 -8.10
CA SER A 81 14.92 -11.50 -7.11
C SER A 81 13.82 -12.55 -7.25
N ALA A 82 13.36 -13.06 -6.11
CA ALA A 82 12.18 -13.94 -6.06
C ALA A 82 10.88 -13.20 -6.43
N TYR A 83 10.90 -11.86 -6.39
CA TYR A 83 9.74 -11.00 -6.64
C TYR A 83 9.77 -10.32 -8.01
N LYS A 84 10.74 -10.63 -8.88
CA LYS A 84 10.85 -9.95 -10.21
C LYS A 84 9.57 -10.03 -11.04
N ASP A 85 8.87 -11.18 -10.98
CA ASP A 85 7.66 -11.45 -11.76
C ASP A 85 6.40 -10.91 -11.06
N TRP A 86 6.53 -10.31 -9.87
CA TRP A 86 5.46 -9.56 -9.21
C TRP A 86 5.34 -8.15 -9.76
N PHE A 87 6.19 -7.72 -10.70
CA PHE A 87 6.18 -6.35 -11.20
C PHE A 87 6.33 -6.30 -12.72
N HIS A 88 5.78 -5.25 -13.31
CA HIS A 88 5.99 -4.96 -14.73
C HIS A 88 7.34 -4.27 -14.98
N ILE A 89 8.40 -5.06 -15.08
CA ILE A 89 9.78 -4.59 -15.30
C ILE A 89 10.11 -4.66 -16.80
N GLN A 90 10.67 -3.57 -17.34
CA GLN A 90 11.08 -3.47 -18.75
C GLN A 90 12.56 -3.83 -18.95
N GLN A 91 13.44 -3.42 -18.03
CA GLN A 91 14.85 -3.78 -18.07
C GLN A 91 15.45 -3.87 -16.66
N PHE A 92 16.53 -4.65 -16.54
CA PHE A 92 17.42 -4.64 -15.38
C PHE A 92 18.77 -4.00 -15.73
N PRO A 93 19.49 -3.40 -14.76
CA PRO A 93 19.03 -3.15 -13.39
C PRO A 93 17.92 -2.08 -13.36
N VAL A 94 17.01 -2.19 -12.40
CA VAL A 94 16.04 -1.13 -12.13
C VAL A 94 16.75 0.05 -11.46
N THR A 95 16.48 1.28 -11.92
CA THR A 95 16.99 2.50 -11.27
C THR A 95 15.87 3.19 -10.50
N THR A 96 16.21 3.72 -9.33
CA THR A 96 15.35 4.57 -8.50
C THR A 96 15.72 6.05 -8.61
N ASP A 97 16.65 6.39 -9.51
CA ASP A 97 17.07 7.76 -9.73
C ASP A 97 15.90 8.62 -10.20
N LYS A 98 15.89 9.89 -9.77
CA LYS A 98 14.95 10.88 -10.30
C LYS A 98 15.29 11.15 -11.76
N LEU A 99 14.71 10.35 -12.65
CA LEU A 99 14.78 10.58 -14.08
C LEU A 99 14.11 11.91 -14.42
N ALA A 100 14.72 12.67 -15.33
CA ALA A 100 14.15 13.91 -15.84
C ALA A 100 12.77 13.70 -16.46
N ASN A 101 12.52 12.50 -17.01
CA ASN A 101 11.24 12.06 -17.52
C ASN A 101 10.88 10.70 -16.90
N LYS A 102 9.77 10.67 -16.15
CA LYS A 102 9.28 9.47 -15.46
C LYS A 102 8.79 8.37 -16.41
N ARG A 103 8.60 8.66 -17.71
CA ARG A 103 8.30 7.63 -18.71
C ARG A 103 9.52 6.77 -19.06
N ASP A 104 10.71 7.21 -18.70
CA ASP A 104 11.95 6.50 -19.01
C ASP A 104 12.34 5.53 -17.88
N LEU A 105 11.42 5.30 -16.92
CA LEU A 105 11.62 4.32 -15.86
C LEU A 105 11.76 2.91 -16.46
N PRO A 106 12.70 2.09 -15.94
CA PRO A 106 12.88 0.72 -16.41
C PRO A 106 11.78 -0.25 -15.93
N TYR A 107 10.68 0.28 -15.38
CA TYR A 107 9.51 -0.45 -14.88
C TYR A 107 8.28 0.47 -14.93
N HIS A 108 7.08 -0.12 -14.88
CA HIS A 108 5.85 0.66 -14.83
C HIS A 108 5.52 1.14 -13.40
N ALA A 109 5.12 2.40 -13.28
CA ALA A 109 4.65 3.02 -12.03
C ALA A 109 3.21 3.53 -12.19
N PHE A 110 2.42 3.48 -11.11
CA PHE A 110 1.06 3.99 -11.10
C PHE A 110 1.03 5.43 -10.58
N GLY A 111 0.49 6.38 -11.33
CA GLY A 111 0.64 7.79 -10.94
C GLY A 111 2.13 8.19 -10.86
N PHE A 112 2.42 9.48 -10.76
CA PHE A 112 3.81 9.93 -10.80
C PHE A 112 4.51 9.79 -9.43
N GLU A 113 4.10 8.86 -8.57
CA GLU A 113 4.63 8.65 -7.22
C GLU A 113 5.51 7.41 -7.14
N ALA A 114 6.21 7.23 -6.02
CA ALA A 114 7.10 6.11 -5.76
C ALA A 114 6.29 4.82 -5.44
N ILE A 115 5.51 4.37 -6.42
CA ILE A 115 4.71 3.15 -6.37
C ILE A 115 4.95 2.30 -7.61
N CYS A 116 5.15 1.00 -7.38
CA CYS A 116 5.56 0.05 -8.40
C CYS A 116 4.37 -0.81 -8.78
N LEU A 117 4.09 -0.89 -10.07
CA LEU A 117 2.97 -1.67 -10.58
C LEU A 117 3.26 -3.15 -10.44
N SER A 118 2.36 -3.82 -9.72
CA SER A 118 2.37 -5.26 -9.50
C SER A 118 1.73 -6.02 -10.66
#